data_AF-A0A9R0UDN5-F1
#
_entry.id   AF-A0A9R0UDN5-F1
#
_cell.length_a   1.000
_cell.length_b   1.000
_cell.length_c   1.000
_cell.angle_alpha   90.00
_cell.angle_beta   90.00
_cell.angle_gamma   90.00
#
_symmetry.space_group_name_H-M   'P 1'
#
loop_
_entity.id
_entity.type
_entity.pdbx_description
1 polymer ?
#
loop_
_entity_poly.entity_id
_entity_poly.type
_entity_poly.pdbx_seq_one_letter_code
_entity_poly.pdbx_strand_id
1 'polypeptide(L)'
;MARFSNGADHVRRRALAVDALASVDADSLRENAFLRTRGIVSGRDVVDVMAEIARPVLVGVLAEALGLPDVSADVAGVAAAYHPHVAPGEAAEAALTRLVAACGGPTESAAARIGLLVQACDATAGLIGNGLFASLTGKPAEQPVLATRRRIDGADVTVSLAGTPFGAGPRACPGSRHALALSAGVLEALRGFRLTEGETTWVSSPNLRMPSALWVTRG
;
A
#
# COMPACT_ATOMS: atom_id res chain seq x y z
N MET A 1 10.35 -6.55 11.55
CA MET A 1 9.95 -6.76 10.13
C MET A 1 11.04 -7.47 9.35
N ALA A 2 10.69 -8.35 8.40
CA ALA A 2 11.66 -9.04 7.53
C ALA A 2 12.55 -8.05 6.74
N ARG A 3 11.97 -6.95 6.22
CA ARG A 3 12.69 -5.93 5.42
C ARG A 3 13.95 -5.37 6.09
N PHE A 4 13.99 -5.31 7.43
CA PHE A 4 15.13 -4.80 8.22
C PHE A 4 15.92 -5.89 8.95
N SER A 5 15.69 -7.15 8.58
CA SER A 5 16.38 -8.32 9.15
C SER A 5 17.30 -8.95 8.10
N ASN A 6 18.28 -9.73 8.55
CA ASN A 6 19.22 -10.50 7.71
C ASN A 6 19.33 -11.95 8.20
N GLY A 7 19.96 -12.80 7.39
CA GLY A 7 20.24 -14.20 7.76
C GLY A 7 18.99 -14.97 8.21
N ALA A 8 19.13 -15.77 9.27
CA ALA A 8 18.05 -16.59 9.81
C ALA A 8 16.84 -15.77 10.28
N ASP A 9 17.05 -14.59 10.86
CA ASP A 9 15.97 -13.69 11.29
C ASP A 9 15.14 -13.18 10.12
N HIS A 10 15.79 -12.87 8.99
CA HIS A 10 15.07 -12.52 7.76
C HIS A 10 14.20 -13.67 7.30
N VAL A 11 14.75 -14.89 7.22
CA VAL A 11 14.03 -16.07 6.76
C VAL A 11 12.80 -16.32 7.64
N ARG A 12 12.99 -16.36 8.97
CA ARG A 12 11.91 -16.56 9.95
C ARG A 12 10.82 -15.50 9.84
N ARG A 13 11.19 -14.21 9.87
CA ARG A 13 10.22 -13.10 9.82
C ARG A 13 9.53 -12.97 8.46
N ARG A 14 10.20 -13.38 7.38
CA ARG A 14 9.61 -13.43 6.03
C ARG A 14 8.59 -14.56 5.94
N ALA A 15 8.89 -15.73 6.51
CA ALA A 15 7.96 -16.86 6.54
C ALA A 15 6.63 -16.45 7.18
N LEU A 16 6.65 -15.75 8.32
CA LEU A 16 5.43 -15.22 8.96
C LEU A 16 4.58 -14.33 8.04
N ALA A 17 5.21 -13.50 7.21
CA ALA A 17 4.49 -12.65 6.25
C ALA A 17 3.96 -13.44 5.05
N VAL A 18 4.69 -14.47 4.60
CA VAL A 18 4.24 -15.38 3.53
C VAL A 18 3.06 -16.21 4.01
N ASP A 19 3.16 -16.80 5.19
CA ASP A 19 2.12 -17.65 5.77
C ASP A 19 0.83 -16.84 5.98
N ALA A 20 0.95 -15.59 6.43
CA ALA A 20 -0.18 -14.68 6.56
C ALA A 20 -0.85 -14.36 5.20
N LEU A 21 -0.09 -14.28 4.10
CA LEU A 21 -0.63 -14.04 2.76
C LEU A 21 -1.11 -15.32 2.08
N ALA A 22 -0.64 -16.49 2.49
CA ALA A 22 -0.99 -17.77 1.89
C ALA A 22 -2.48 -18.11 2.07
N SER A 23 -3.09 -17.63 3.15
CA SER A 23 -4.54 -17.75 3.38
C SER A 23 -5.37 -16.66 2.70
N VAL A 24 -4.73 -15.67 2.07
CA VAL A 24 -5.43 -14.54 1.43
C VAL A 24 -5.58 -14.82 -0.06
N ASP A 25 -6.82 -15.06 -0.48
CA ASP A 25 -7.15 -15.23 -1.90
C ASP A 25 -7.13 -13.88 -2.63
N ALA A 26 -6.33 -13.81 -3.70
CA ALA A 26 -6.16 -12.60 -4.49
C ALA A 26 -7.41 -12.24 -5.29
N ASP A 27 -8.21 -13.22 -5.73
CA ASP A 27 -9.41 -12.94 -6.51
C ASP A 27 -10.50 -12.32 -5.63
N SER A 28 -10.64 -12.84 -4.40
CA SER A 28 -11.46 -12.23 -3.34
C SER A 28 -11.00 -10.79 -3.02
N LEU A 29 -9.70 -10.51 -2.96
CA LEU A 29 -9.21 -9.14 -2.76
C LEU A 29 -9.62 -8.20 -3.89
N ARG A 30 -9.57 -8.66 -5.14
CA ARG A 30 -9.99 -7.87 -6.31
C ARG A 30 -11.48 -7.54 -6.22
N GLU A 31 -12.32 -8.54 -5.96
CA GLU A 31 -13.77 -8.37 -5.85
C GLU A 31 -14.13 -7.40 -4.71
N ASN A 32 -13.57 -7.61 -3.52
CA ASN A 32 -13.82 -6.75 -2.37
C ASN A 32 -13.35 -5.31 -2.59
N ALA A 33 -12.20 -5.11 -3.25
CA ALA A 33 -11.73 -3.78 -3.62
C ALA A 33 -12.66 -3.09 -4.63
N PHE A 34 -13.18 -3.84 -5.61
CA PHE A 34 -14.18 -3.33 -6.55
C PHE A 34 -15.46 -2.90 -5.83
N LEU A 35 -16.05 -3.79 -5.01
CA LEU A 35 -17.30 -3.54 -4.30
C LEU A 35 -17.18 -2.36 -3.34
N ARG A 36 -16.11 -2.31 -2.53
CA ARG A 36 -15.89 -1.20 -1.59
C ARG A 36 -15.70 0.13 -2.33
N THR A 37 -14.98 0.14 -3.44
CA THR A 37 -14.83 1.34 -4.28
C THR A 37 -16.16 1.80 -4.87
N ARG A 38 -16.98 0.87 -5.39
CA ARG A 38 -18.34 1.17 -5.90
C ARG A 38 -19.24 1.74 -4.82
N GLY A 39 -19.15 1.24 -3.59
CA GLY A 39 -19.86 1.78 -2.44
C GLY A 39 -19.47 3.25 -2.17
N ILE A 40 -18.16 3.55 -2.16
CA ILE A 40 -17.66 4.92 -1.90
C ILE A 40 -18.12 5.90 -2.97
N VAL A 41 -18.00 5.53 -4.25
CA VAL A 41 -18.36 6.43 -5.37
C VAL A 41 -19.87 6.47 -5.66
N SER A 42 -20.68 5.72 -4.93
CA SER A 42 -22.14 5.79 -5.04
C SER A 42 -22.65 7.07 -4.39
N GLY A 43 -23.31 7.94 -5.17
CA GLY A 43 -23.89 9.19 -4.68
C GLY A 43 -22.89 10.33 -4.51
N ARG A 44 -21.67 10.22 -5.03
CA ARG A 44 -20.68 11.30 -5.06
C ARG A 44 -20.49 11.84 -6.46
N ASP A 45 -20.51 13.17 -6.58
CA ASP A 45 -20.28 13.85 -7.87
C ASP A 45 -18.79 13.94 -8.21
N VAL A 46 -17.96 14.21 -7.21
CA VAL A 46 -16.50 14.32 -7.32
C VAL A 46 -15.86 13.57 -6.15
N VAL A 47 -14.76 12.86 -6.42
CA VAL A 47 -14.02 12.07 -5.43
C VAL A 47 -12.52 12.26 -5.61
N ASP A 48 -11.78 12.45 -4.52
CA ASP A 48 -10.32 12.31 -4.56
C ASP A 48 -9.94 10.85 -4.40
N VAL A 49 -9.52 10.22 -5.50
CA VAL A 49 -9.16 8.81 -5.52
C VAL A 49 -8.01 8.53 -4.56
N MET A 50 -7.05 9.44 -4.38
CA MET A 50 -5.86 9.13 -3.58
C MET A 50 -6.15 9.10 -2.08
N ALA A 51 -6.94 10.06 -1.58
CA ALA A 51 -7.31 10.14 -0.18
C ALA A 51 -8.48 9.21 0.19
N GLU A 52 -9.48 9.10 -0.67
CA GLU A 52 -10.75 8.46 -0.31
C GLU A 52 -10.86 7.00 -0.73
N ILE A 53 -10.08 6.58 -1.73
CA ILE A 53 -10.17 5.24 -2.32
C ILE A 53 -8.85 4.48 -2.18
N ALA A 54 -7.76 4.98 -2.78
CA ALA A 54 -6.53 4.24 -2.97
C ALA A 54 -5.98 3.67 -1.65
N ARG A 55 -5.74 4.53 -0.64
CA ARG A 55 -5.27 4.07 0.68
C ARG A 55 -6.36 3.38 1.50
N PRO A 56 -7.57 3.95 1.69
CA PRO A 56 -8.55 3.33 2.58
C PRO A 56 -9.05 1.97 2.09
N VAL A 57 -9.30 1.82 0.79
CA VAL A 57 -9.80 0.56 0.22
C VAL A 57 -8.75 -0.53 0.30
N LEU A 58 -7.51 -0.26 -0.14
CA LEU A 58 -6.47 -1.29 -0.13
C LEU A 58 -6.20 -1.79 1.29
N VAL A 59 -6.10 -0.86 2.27
CA VAL A 59 -5.77 -1.22 3.65
C VAL A 59 -6.93 -1.94 4.30
N GLY A 60 -8.16 -1.42 4.15
CA GLY A 60 -9.33 -2.04 4.74
C GLY A 60 -9.58 -3.44 4.22
N VAL A 61 -9.49 -3.66 2.90
CA VAL A 61 -9.69 -4.99 2.29
C VAL A 61 -8.60 -5.97 2.72
N LEU A 62 -7.32 -5.52 2.74
CA LEU A 62 -6.23 -6.40 3.19
C LEU A 62 -6.30 -6.68 4.69
N ALA A 63 -6.69 -5.71 5.52
CA ALA A 63 -6.86 -5.89 6.96
C ALA A 63 -7.97 -6.91 7.26
N GLU A 64 -9.12 -6.77 6.60
CA GLU A 64 -10.25 -7.71 6.74
C GLU A 64 -9.84 -9.13 6.34
N ALA A 65 -9.13 -9.29 5.21
CA ALA A 65 -8.63 -10.58 4.76
C ALA A 65 -7.58 -11.21 5.71
N LEU A 66 -6.90 -10.38 6.51
CA LEU A 66 -5.98 -10.83 7.57
C LEU A 66 -6.68 -11.06 8.92
N GLY A 67 -8.02 -10.94 8.97
CA GLY A 67 -8.83 -11.11 10.17
C GLY A 67 -8.72 -9.94 11.15
N LEU A 68 -8.45 -8.73 10.66
CA LEU A 68 -8.31 -7.51 11.45
C LEU A 68 -9.51 -6.58 11.20
N PRO A 69 -9.83 -5.69 12.16
CA PRO A 69 -10.76 -4.59 11.90
C PRO A 69 -10.19 -3.62 10.86
N ASP A 70 -11.02 -2.67 10.40
CA ASP A 70 -10.53 -1.60 9.53
C ASP A 70 -9.55 -0.70 10.30
N VAL A 71 -8.27 -0.79 9.91
CA VAL A 71 -7.15 -0.04 10.48
C VAL A 71 -6.56 0.98 9.49
N SER A 72 -7.30 1.33 8.45
CA SER A 72 -6.84 2.21 7.36
C SER A 72 -6.27 3.54 7.84
N ALA A 73 -6.94 4.21 8.79
CA ALA A 73 -6.49 5.48 9.34
C ALA A 73 -5.15 5.35 10.10
N ASP A 74 -5.01 4.31 10.93
CA ASP A 74 -3.78 4.08 11.70
C ASP A 74 -2.60 3.70 10.79
N VAL A 75 -2.85 2.85 9.79
CA VAL A 75 -1.83 2.47 8.80
C VAL A 75 -1.37 3.68 7.99
N ALA A 76 -2.26 4.58 7.59
CA ALA A 76 -1.89 5.80 6.87
C ALA A 76 -0.96 6.69 7.70
N GLY A 77 -1.27 6.88 8.99
CA GLY A 77 -0.41 7.63 9.92
C GLY A 77 0.97 7.00 10.11
N VAL A 78 1.03 5.67 10.28
CA VAL A 78 2.30 4.95 10.45
C VAL A 78 3.11 4.90 9.15
N ALA A 79 2.47 4.71 8.00
CA ALA A 79 3.14 4.69 6.70
C ALA A 79 3.82 6.03 6.38
N ALA A 80 3.16 7.16 6.71
CA ALA A 80 3.76 8.48 6.56
C ALA A 80 5.05 8.63 7.38
N ALA A 81 5.07 8.13 8.62
CA ALA A 81 6.24 8.14 9.50
C ALA A 81 7.34 7.12 9.13
N TYR A 82 7.05 6.19 8.21
CA TYR A 82 8.00 5.16 7.78
C TYR A 82 9.05 5.65 6.77
N HIS A 83 8.92 6.90 6.30
CA HIS A 83 9.86 7.56 5.39
C HIS A 83 11.22 7.87 6.07
N PRO A 84 12.36 7.74 5.37
CA PRO A 84 13.68 8.08 5.93
C PRO A 84 13.73 9.53 6.44
N HIS A 85 14.41 9.74 7.57
CA HIS A 85 14.65 11.06 8.21
C HIS A 85 13.44 11.75 8.85
N VAL A 86 12.30 11.07 8.95
CA VAL A 86 11.16 11.54 9.77
C VAL A 86 11.23 10.85 11.12
N ALA A 87 11.39 11.62 12.20
CA ALA A 87 11.12 11.11 13.54
C ALA A 87 9.60 10.92 13.67
N PRO A 88 9.11 9.72 14.04
CA PRO A 88 7.68 9.52 14.23
C PRO A 88 7.18 10.49 15.31
N GLY A 89 6.18 11.29 14.97
CA GLY A 89 5.49 12.14 15.95
C GLY A 89 4.60 11.31 16.87
N GLU A 90 4.13 11.92 17.96
CA GLU A 90 3.27 11.26 18.96
C GLU A 90 2.04 10.59 18.35
N ALA A 91 1.44 11.19 17.32
CA ALA A 91 0.29 10.63 16.63
C ALA A 91 0.61 9.30 15.91
N ALA A 92 1.81 9.19 15.32
CA ALA A 92 2.26 7.97 14.63
C ALA A 92 2.56 6.85 15.63
N GLU A 93 3.16 7.19 16.78
CA GLU A 93 3.38 6.23 17.88
C GLU A 93 2.06 5.74 18.49
N ALA A 94 1.09 6.64 18.68
CA ALA A 94 -0.25 6.27 19.14
C ALA A 94 -0.97 5.36 18.14
N ALA A 95 -0.86 5.64 16.83
CA ALA A 95 -1.39 4.78 15.78
C ALA A 95 -0.72 3.41 15.76
N LEU A 96 0.61 3.35 15.88
CA LEU A 96 1.35 2.09 15.97
C LEU A 96 0.92 1.28 17.20
N THR A 97 0.70 1.93 18.34
CA THR A 97 0.20 1.28 19.55
C THR A 97 -1.16 0.63 19.33
N ARG A 98 -2.09 1.32 18.66
CA ARG A 98 -3.40 0.76 18.30
C ARG A 98 -3.28 -0.40 17.31
N LEU A 99 -2.40 -0.31 16.32
CA LEU A 99 -2.15 -1.42 15.38
C LEU A 99 -1.60 -2.67 16.09
N VAL A 100 -0.68 -2.48 17.03
CA VAL A 100 -0.14 -3.58 17.85
C VAL A 100 -1.25 -4.22 18.68
N ALA A 101 -2.12 -3.42 19.30
CA ALA A 101 -3.27 -3.93 20.05
C ALA A 101 -4.25 -4.70 19.16
N ALA A 102 -4.60 -4.15 17.98
CA ALA A 102 -5.47 -4.81 17.00
C ALA A 102 -4.90 -6.14 16.49
N CYS A 103 -3.58 -6.27 16.47
CA CYS A 103 -2.89 -7.52 16.09
C CYS A 103 -2.66 -8.49 17.26
N GLY A 104 -3.21 -8.23 18.45
CA GLY A 104 -3.10 -9.11 19.61
C GLY A 104 -1.81 -8.95 20.42
N GLY A 105 -1.12 -7.81 20.32
CA GLY A 105 0.05 -7.46 21.13
C GLY A 105 1.40 -7.58 20.39
N PRO A 106 2.53 -7.31 21.08
CA PRO A 106 3.85 -7.13 20.46
C PRO A 106 4.55 -8.46 20.13
N THR A 107 4.00 -9.22 19.18
CA THR A 107 4.55 -10.50 18.71
C THR A 107 5.22 -10.37 17.33
N GLU A 108 6.08 -11.32 16.94
CA GLU A 108 6.63 -11.33 15.57
C GLU A 108 5.54 -11.49 14.50
N SER A 109 4.46 -12.22 14.80
CA SER A 109 3.30 -12.38 13.91
C SER A 109 2.53 -11.07 13.75
N ALA A 110 2.32 -10.32 14.84
CA ALA A 110 1.73 -8.99 14.80
C ALA A 110 2.60 -8.03 13.98
N ALA A 111 3.91 -8.04 14.20
CA ALA A 111 4.85 -7.29 13.37
C ALA A 111 4.71 -7.70 11.89
N ALA A 112 4.65 -8.99 11.55
CA ALA A 112 4.48 -9.41 10.16
C ALA A 112 3.22 -8.81 9.51
N ARG A 113 2.05 -8.85 10.18
CA ARG A 113 0.79 -8.28 9.68
C ARG A 113 0.84 -6.76 9.53
N ILE A 114 1.34 -6.05 10.55
CA ILE A 114 1.54 -4.59 10.49
C ILE A 114 2.48 -4.24 9.34
N GLY A 115 3.54 -5.03 9.16
CA GLY A 115 4.50 -4.87 8.08
C GLY A 115 3.90 -5.03 6.71
N LEU A 116 2.97 -5.97 6.52
CA LEU A 116 2.24 -6.14 5.27
C LEU A 116 1.39 -4.90 4.97
N LEU A 117 0.59 -4.44 5.93
CA LEU A 117 -0.30 -3.29 5.75
C LEU A 117 0.46 -1.98 5.48
N VAL A 118 1.44 -1.67 6.33
CA VAL A 118 2.22 -0.42 6.23
C VAL A 118 3.04 -0.37 4.95
N GLN A 119 3.70 -1.48 4.57
CA GLN A 119 4.51 -1.49 3.35
C GLN A 119 3.67 -1.54 2.07
N ALA A 120 2.47 -2.13 2.12
CA ALA A 120 1.55 -2.15 0.98
C ALA A 120 0.86 -0.81 0.74
N CYS A 121 0.67 0.01 1.79
CA CYS A 121 -0.11 1.25 1.76
C CYS A 121 0.25 2.18 0.60
N ASP A 122 1.37 2.90 0.68
CA ASP A 122 1.72 3.85 -0.38
C ASP A 122 2.16 3.17 -1.69
N ALA A 123 2.73 1.97 -1.61
CA ALA A 123 3.15 1.23 -2.80
C ALA A 123 1.96 0.84 -3.69
N THR A 124 0.89 0.32 -3.10
CA THR A 124 -0.32 -0.11 -3.82
C THR A 124 -1.22 1.07 -4.14
N ALA A 125 -1.28 2.09 -3.28
CA ALA A 125 -1.93 3.35 -3.62
C ALA A 125 -1.27 4.00 -4.84
N GLY A 126 0.06 3.92 -4.96
CA GLY A 126 0.80 4.36 -6.14
C GLY A 126 0.47 3.55 -7.40
N LEU A 127 0.31 2.23 -7.29
CA LEU A 127 -0.17 1.41 -8.42
C LEU A 127 -1.55 1.85 -8.90
N ILE A 128 -2.47 2.12 -7.97
CA ILE A 128 -3.83 2.60 -8.27
C ILE A 128 -3.77 3.98 -8.91
N GLY A 129 -3.10 4.94 -8.28
CA GLY A 129 -3.03 6.33 -8.75
C GLY A 129 -2.36 6.45 -10.12
N ASN A 130 -1.19 5.83 -10.30
CA ASN A 130 -0.46 5.85 -11.57
C ASN A 130 -1.23 5.12 -12.67
N GLY A 131 -1.85 3.98 -12.36
CA GLY A 131 -2.67 3.23 -13.30
C GLY A 131 -3.91 4.01 -13.75
N LEU A 132 -4.60 4.68 -12.83
CA LEU A 132 -5.74 5.51 -13.15
C LEU A 132 -5.33 6.71 -14.00
N PHE A 133 -4.30 7.46 -13.57
CA PHE A 133 -3.79 8.60 -14.31
C PHE A 133 -3.40 8.23 -15.75
N ALA A 134 -2.73 7.09 -15.94
CA ALA A 134 -2.40 6.56 -17.26
C ALA A 134 -3.65 6.29 -18.10
N SER A 135 -4.66 5.62 -17.53
CA SER A 135 -5.91 5.31 -18.23
C SER A 135 -6.70 6.55 -18.65
N LEU A 136 -6.65 7.64 -17.85
CA LEU A 136 -7.42 8.85 -18.09
C LEU A 136 -6.71 9.84 -19.04
N THR A 137 -5.38 9.77 -19.12
CA THR A 137 -4.57 10.74 -19.91
C THR A 137 -3.90 10.13 -21.13
N GLY A 138 -3.90 8.79 -21.27
CA GLY A 138 -3.17 8.08 -22.31
C GLY A 138 -1.65 8.03 -22.11
N LYS A 139 -1.12 8.59 -21.01
CA LYS A 139 0.30 8.52 -20.66
C LYS A 139 0.65 7.14 -20.10
N PRO A 140 1.92 6.69 -20.21
CA PRO A 140 2.36 5.45 -19.55
C PRO A 140 2.23 5.52 -18.03
N ALA A 141 1.85 4.41 -17.41
CA ALA A 141 1.84 4.30 -15.95
C ALA A 141 3.27 4.26 -15.40
N GLU A 142 3.57 5.10 -14.41
CA GLU A 142 4.87 5.11 -13.75
C GLU A 142 4.97 4.02 -12.67
N GLN A 143 6.18 3.52 -12.43
CA GLN A 143 6.46 2.62 -11.31
C GLN A 143 6.36 3.40 -9.99
N PRO A 144 5.54 2.96 -9.01
CA PRO A 144 5.32 3.76 -7.82
C PRO A 144 6.49 3.77 -6.84
N VAL A 145 7.17 2.64 -6.63
CA VAL A 145 8.29 2.57 -5.67
C VAL A 145 9.60 2.44 -6.43
N LEU A 146 10.49 3.42 -6.30
CA LEU A 146 11.73 3.48 -7.10
C LEU A 146 12.92 2.79 -6.43
N ALA A 147 12.92 2.71 -5.10
CA ALA A 147 13.94 2.02 -4.33
C ALA A 147 13.37 1.44 -3.01
N THR A 148 14.17 0.62 -2.35
CA THR A 148 13.86 0.09 -1.03
C THR A 148 15.04 0.22 -0.10
N ARG A 149 14.77 0.61 1.15
CA ARG A 149 15.74 0.53 2.24
C ARG A 149 15.89 -0.91 2.72
N ARG A 150 17.13 -1.32 2.95
CA ARG A 150 17.54 -2.57 3.62
C ARG A 150 18.52 -2.22 4.73
N ARG A 151 18.68 -3.10 5.72
CA ARG A 151 19.75 -3.00 6.71
C ARG A 151 20.80 -4.05 6.39
N ILE A 152 22.06 -3.69 6.22
CA ILE A 152 23.19 -4.59 5.94
C ILE A 152 24.29 -4.22 6.93
N ASP A 153 24.75 -5.19 7.71
CA ASP A 153 25.80 -4.99 8.73
C ASP A 153 25.54 -3.79 9.66
N GLY A 154 24.27 -3.60 10.05
CA GLY A 154 23.82 -2.50 10.91
C GLY A 154 23.57 -1.17 10.20
N ALA A 155 24.01 -1.01 8.95
CA ALA A 155 23.81 0.20 8.16
C ALA A 155 22.57 0.13 7.26
N ASP A 156 21.87 1.25 7.11
CA ASP A 156 20.77 1.36 6.13
C ASP A 156 21.33 1.62 4.74
N VAL A 157 20.94 0.77 3.78
CA VAL A 157 21.35 0.83 2.38
C VAL A 157 20.12 0.98 1.50
N THR A 158 20.16 1.94 0.57
CA THR A 158 19.13 2.12 -0.46
C THR A 158 19.43 1.22 -1.65
N VAL A 159 18.45 0.41 -2.05
CA VAL A 159 18.54 -0.50 -3.19
C VAL A 159 17.54 -0.07 -4.24
N SER A 160 18.02 0.24 -5.44
CA SER A 160 17.16 0.55 -6.58
C SER A 160 16.22 -0.60 -6.92
N LEU A 161 14.99 -0.27 -7.28
CA LEU A 161 13.97 -1.18 -7.79
C LEU A 161 13.63 -0.90 -9.26
N ALA A 162 14.40 -0.06 -9.95
CA ALA A 162 14.15 0.27 -11.36
C ALA A 162 14.01 -1.02 -12.20
N GLY A 163 12.89 -1.17 -12.91
CA GLY A 163 12.57 -2.35 -13.72
C GLY A 163 12.18 -3.61 -12.93
N THR A 164 12.23 -3.57 -11.60
CA THR A 164 11.81 -4.66 -10.70
C THR A 164 10.94 -4.10 -9.56
N PRO A 165 9.71 -3.61 -9.87
CA PRO A 165 8.88 -2.88 -8.90
C PRO A 165 8.53 -3.68 -7.64
N PHE A 166 8.55 -5.00 -7.74
CA PHE A 166 8.32 -5.93 -6.63
C PHE A 166 9.60 -6.59 -6.09
N GLY A 167 10.79 -6.09 -6.48
CA GLY A 167 12.07 -6.72 -6.18
C GLY A 167 12.26 -8.09 -6.83
N ALA A 168 13.36 -8.74 -6.50
CA ALA A 168 13.74 -10.04 -7.06
C ALA A 168 14.46 -10.94 -6.05
N GLY A 169 14.54 -12.23 -6.36
CA GLY A 169 15.27 -13.23 -5.59
C GLY A 169 14.73 -13.42 -4.16
N PRO A 170 15.61 -13.74 -3.17
CA PRO A 170 15.20 -13.97 -1.78
C PRO A 170 14.50 -12.79 -1.09
N ARG A 171 14.58 -11.60 -1.70
CA ARG A 171 13.98 -10.34 -1.20
C ARG A 171 12.83 -9.86 -2.10
N ALA A 172 12.33 -10.69 -3.02
CA ALA A 172 11.13 -10.39 -3.79
C ALA A 172 9.92 -10.22 -2.86
N CYS A 173 9.07 -9.25 -3.18
CA CYS A 173 7.84 -8.94 -2.48
C CYS A 173 6.93 -10.18 -2.45
N PRO A 174 6.54 -10.67 -1.27
CA PRO A 174 5.64 -11.82 -1.18
C PRO A 174 4.20 -11.50 -1.59
N GLY A 175 3.81 -10.22 -1.60
CA GLY A 175 2.44 -9.77 -1.87
C GLY A 175 2.23 -9.14 -3.24
N SER A 176 3.09 -9.39 -4.23
CA SER A 176 2.96 -8.78 -5.56
C SER A 176 1.63 -9.12 -6.24
N ARG A 177 1.22 -10.40 -6.17
CA ARG A 177 -0.08 -10.85 -6.70
C ARG A 177 -1.25 -10.15 -6.01
N HIS A 178 -1.21 -10.04 -4.68
CA HIS A 178 -2.24 -9.38 -3.88
C HIS A 178 -2.36 -7.89 -4.21
N ALA A 179 -1.23 -7.18 -4.30
CA ALA A 179 -1.20 -5.76 -4.66
C ALA A 179 -1.80 -5.52 -6.05
N LEU A 180 -1.42 -6.32 -7.05
CA LEU A 180 -1.97 -6.22 -8.41
C LEU A 180 -3.48 -6.51 -8.45
N ALA A 181 -3.95 -7.50 -7.69
CA ALA A 181 -5.37 -7.84 -7.64
C ALA A 181 -6.21 -6.73 -6.99
N LEU A 182 -5.75 -6.17 -5.86
CA LEU A 182 -6.36 -5.01 -5.21
C LEU A 182 -6.43 -3.82 -6.19
N SER A 183 -5.32 -3.48 -6.83
CA SER A 183 -5.27 -2.38 -7.80
C SER A 183 -6.24 -2.61 -8.96
N ALA A 184 -6.31 -3.84 -9.49
CA ALA A 184 -7.21 -4.15 -10.59
C ALA A 184 -8.69 -3.95 -10.22
N GLY A 185 -9.10 -4.36 -9.01
CA GLY A 185 -10.47 -4.17 -8.53
C GLY A 185 -10.86 -2.70 -8.41
N VAL A 186 -9.96 -1.87 -7.86
CA VAL A 186 -10.18 -0.42 -7.76
C VAL A 186 -10.27 0.23 -9.14
N LEU A 187 -9.33 -0.06 -10.04
CA LEU A 187 -9.30 0.50 -11.39
C LEU A 187 -10.53 0.10 -12.21
N GLU A 188 -11.01 -1.14 -12.05
CA GLU A 188 -12.23 -1.61 -12.69
C GLU A 188 -13.46 -0.85 -12.21
N ALA A 189 -13.56 -0.58 -10.90
CA ALA A 189 -14.68 0.19 -10.32
C ALA A 189 -14.72 1.66 -10.77
N LEU A 190 -13.57 2.20 -11.16
CA LEU A 190 -13.37 3.58 -11.63
C LEU A 190 -13.45 3.73 -13.16
N ARG A 191 -13.79 2.67 -13.89
CA ARG A 191 -14.09 2.79 -15.33
C ARG A 191 -15.26 3.74 -15.57
N GLY A 192 -15.14 4.57 -16.61
CA GLY A 192 -16.14 5.58 -16.95
C GLY A 192 -16.08 6.83 -16.08
N PHE A 193 -15.01 7.04 -15.30
CA PHE A 193 -14.71 8.33 -14.67
C PHE A 193 -13.80 9.17 -15.57
N ARG A 194 -13.77 10.48 -15.33
CA ARG A 194 -12.84 11.44 -15.94
C ARG A 194 -12.23 12.35 -14.90
N LEU A 195 -11.05 12.91 -15.18
CA LEU A 195 -10.42 13.93 -14.33
C LEU A 195 -11.28 15.21 -14.31
N THR A 196 -11.40 15.84 -13.15
CA THR A 196 -12.01 17.17 -13.02
C THR A 196 -10.99 18.29 -13.22
N GLU A 197 -9.70 18.00 -13.01
CA GLU A 197 -8.60 18.96 -13.10
C GLU A 197 -7.63 18.58 -14.22
N GLY A 198 -7.04 19.59 -14.88
CA GLY A 198 -6.11 19.39 -15.99
C GLY A 198 -4.66 19.11 -15.55
N GLU A 199 -4.28 19.48 -14.33
CA GLU A 199 -2.94 19.29 -13.79
C GLU A 199 -2.97 18.40 -12.55
N THR A 200 -2.03 17.45 -12.47
CA THR A 200 -1.93 16.50 -11.35
C THR A 200 -0.76 16.88 -10.46
N THR A 201 -1.03 17.00 -9.16
CA THR A 201 -0.01 17.17 -8.14
C THR A 201 0.58 15.81 -7.75
N TRP A 202 1.86 15.79 -7.39
CA TRP A 202 2.60 14.57 -7.07
C TRP A 202 3.19 14.63 -5.67
N VAL A 203 3.27 13.48 -5.00
CA VAL A 203 3.94 13.39 -3.71
C VAL A 203 5.42 13.77 -3.87
N SER A 204 5.88 14.72 -3.05
CA SER A 204 7.30 15.09 -2.98
C SER A 204 8.08 14.01 -2.23
N SER A 205 8.53 12.99 -2.96
CA SER A 205 9.32 11.90 -2.40
C SER A 205 10.35 11.41 -3.41
N PRO A 206 11.62 11.22 -3.00
CA PRO A 206 12.64 10.65 -3.88
C PRO A 206 12.42 9.16 -4.17
N ASN A 207 11.56 8.49 -3.38
CA ASN A 207 11.36 7.05 -3.45
C ASN A 207 9.97 6.63 -3.95
N LEU A 208 9.00 7.54 -3.90
CA LEU A 208 7.61 7.27 -4.20
C LEU A 208 7.15 8.18 -5.33
N ARG A 209 6.72 7.57 -6.43
CA ARG A 209 6.09 8.23 -7.56
C ARG A 209 4.60 7.95 -7.56
N MET A 210 3.83 8.90 -7.08
CA MET A 210 2.39 8.74 -6.89
C MET A 210 1.72 10.12 -6.90
N PRO A 211 0.54 10.28 -7.52
CA PRO A 211 -0.25 11.50 -7.40
C PRO A 211 -0.56 11.80 -5.93
N SER A 212 -0.45 13.05 -5.51
CA SER A 212 -0.91 13.45 -4.18
C SER A 212 -2.43 13.49 -4.09
N ALA A 213 -3.10 13.85 -5.18
CA ALA A 213 -4.55 13.85 -5.33
C ALA A 213 -4.92 13.49 -6.78
N LEU A 214 -6.07 12.85 -6.96
CA LEU A 214 -6.68 12.60 -8.27
C LEU A 214 -8.19 12.80 -8.15
N TRP A 215 -8.63 14.01 -8.50
CA TRP A 215 -10.05 14.36 -8.48
C TRP A 215 -10.74 13.84 -9.75
N VAL A 216 -11.75 13.00 -9.55
CA VAL A 216 -12.52 12.38 -10.64
C VAL A 216 -14.01 12.58 -10.47
N THR A 217 -14.71 12.63 -11.59
CA THR A 217 -16.18 12.67 -11.67
C THR A 217 -16.68 11.61 -12.66
N ARG A 218 -17.94 11.21 -12.55
CA ARG A 218 -18.55 10.27 -13.50
C ARG A 218 -18.61 10.90 -14.89
N GLY A 219 -18.13 10.13 -15.86
CA GLY A 219 -18.05 10.41 -17.30
C GLY A 219 -19.39 10.72 -17.92
#